data_AF-A0A4Q6FUK1-F1
#
_entry.id   AF-A0A4Q6FUK1-F1
#
_cell.length_a   1.000
_cell.length_b   1.000
_cell.length_c   1.000
_cell.angle_alpha   90.00
_cell.angle_beta   90.00
_cell.angle_gamma   90.00
#
_symmetry.space_group_name_H-M   'P 1'
#
loop_
_entity.id
_entity.type
_entity.pdbx_description
1 polymer ?
#
loop_
_entity_poly.entity_id
_entity_poly.type
_entity_poly.pdbx_seq_one_letter_code
_entity_poly.pdbx_strand_id
1 'polypeptide(L)' 'KEYTVDGDLTIRGVTKKATFKVAALGKVQDPAMKAEKNVFQATGTINRKDFGVNYGPDEIVSDKIDLKINLEAVAEAKAK' A
#
# COMPACT_ATOMS: atom_id res chain seq x y z
N LYS A 1 -5.32 -15.32 -0.04
CA LYS A 1 -5.56 -15.20 -1.51
C LYS A 1 -4.70 -14.06 -2.04
N GLU A 2 -4.10 -14.19 -3.21
CA GLU A 2 -3.18 -13.20 -3.78
C GLU A 2 -3.81 -12.43 -4.95
N TYR A 3 -3.43 -11.17 -5.09
CA TYR A 3 -3.88 -10.25 -6.11
C TYR A 3 -2.73 -9.38 -6.61
N THR A 4 -2.81 -8.98 -7.88
CA THR A 4 -2.00 -7.90 -8.43
C THR A 4 -2.91 -6.69 -8.60
N VAL A 5 -2.53 -5.57 -8.01
CA VAL A 5 -3.30 -4.33 -8.03
C VAL A 5 -2.46 -3.26 -8.70
N ASP A 6 -2.87 -2.86 -9.89
CA ASP A 6 -2.32 -1.70 -10.58
C ASP A 6 -3.11 -0.45 -10.20
N GLY A 7 -2.41 0.65 -9.93
CA GLY A 7 -3.03 1.91 -9.54
C GLY A 7 -2.17 3.11 -9.89
N ASP A 8 -2.77 4.29 -9.81
CA ASP A 8 -2.05 5.55 -9.89
C ASP A 8 -1.53 5.93 -8.50
N LEU A 9 -0.21 6.08 -8.39
CA LEU A 9 0.46 6.57 -7.20
C LEU A 9 0.89 8.01 -7.44
N THR A 10 0.46 8.91 -6.57
CA THR A 10 0.84 10.33 -6.61
C THR A 10 1.73 10.66 -5.42
N ILE A 11 2.94 11.13 -5.70
CA ILE A 11 3.87 11.64 -4.68
C ILE A 11 4.34 13.01 -5.15
N ARG A 12 4.21 14.02 -4.27
CA ARG A 12 4.60 15.42 -4.55
C ARG A 12 4.01 15.98 -5.86
N GLY A 13 2.77 15.64 -6.16
CA GLY A 13 2.07 16.10 -7.37
C GLY A 13 2.48 15.39 -8.67
N VAL A 14 3.41 14.43 -8.62
CA VAL A 14 3.76 13.59 -9.77
C VAL A 14 3.01 12.26 -9.66
N THR A 15 2.24 11.92 -10.70
CA THR A 15 1.48 10.67 -10.77
C THR A 15 2.18 9.65 -11.68
N LYS A 16 2.35 8.41 -11.20
CA LYS A 16 2.89 7.29 -11.96
C LYS A 16 2.07 6.03 -11.69
N LYS A 17 2.02 5.11 -12.65
CA LYS A 17 1.46 3.77 -12.43
C LYS A 17 2.36 3.00 -11.48
N ALA A 18 1.76 2.35 -10.49
CA ALA A 18 2.44 1.46 -9.55
C ALA A 18 1.65 0.15 -9.42
N THR A 19 2.39 -0.95 -9.29
CA THR A 19 1.82 -2.29 -9.12
C THR A 19 2.11 -2.78 -7.71
N PHE A 20 1.07 -3.28 -7.05
CA PHE A 20 1.18 -3.89 -5.73
C PHE A 20 0.80 -5.37 -5.79
N LYS A 21 1.60 -6.21 -5.13
CA LYS A 21 1.24 -7.59 -4.82
C LYS A 21 0.52 -7.59 -3.48
N VAL A 22 -0.76 -7.97 -3.47
CA VAL A 22 -1.63 -7.92 -2.29
C VAL A 22 -2.03 -9.32 -1.87
N ALA A 23 -1.77 -9.68 -0.62
CA ALA A 23 -2.26 -10.88 0.02
C ALA A 23 -3.45 -10.52 0.92
N ALA A 24 -4.62 -11.09 0.63
CA ALA A 24 -5.73 -11.16 1.57
C ALA A 24 -5.45 -12.28 2.57
N LEU A 25 -5.19 -11.88 3.82
CA LEU A 25 -4.81 -12.77 4.93
C LEU A 25 -6.03 -13.35 5.65
N GLY A 26 -7.21 -12.81 5.39
CA GLY A 26 -8.47 -13.34 5.91
C GLY A 26 -9.21 -12.30 6.74
N LYS A 27 -10.06 -12.80 7.62
CA LYS A 27 -10.95 -12.01 8.46
C LYS A 27 -10.64 -12.24 9.93
N VAL A 28 -10.74 -11.20 10.74
CA VAL A 28 -10.51 -11.26 12.19
C VAL A 28 -11.66 -10.54 12.88
N GLN A 29 -12.21 -11.13 13.94
CA GLN A 29 -13.19 -10.47 14.78
C GLN A 29 -12.48 -9.41 15.63
N ASP A 30 -12.92 -8.15 15.55
CA ASP A 30 -12.51 -7.10 16.46
C ASP A 30 -13.50 -7.03 17.64
N PRO A 31 -13.09 -7.40 18.86
CA PRO A 31 -13.99 -7.38 20.02
C PRO A 31 -14.39 -5.96 20.45
N ALA A 32 -13.50 -4.97 20.28
CA ALA A 32 -13.75 -3.59 20.68
C ALA A 32 -14.78 -2.92 19.75
N MET A 33 -14.70 -3.23 18.45
CA MET A 33 -15.63 -2.70 17.45
C MET A 33 -16.89 -3.55 17.27
N LYS A 34 -16.93 -4.76 17.82
CA LYS A 34 -17.98 -5.77 17.56
C LYS A 34 -18.19 -6.00 16.05
N ALA A 35 -17.12 -5.93 15.27
CA ALA A 35 -17.16 -6.00 13.82
C ALA A 35 -16.06 -6.91 13.27
N GLU A 36 -16.29 -7.45 12.07
CA GLU A 36 -15.29 -8.24 11.35
C GLU A 36 -14.37 -7.32 10.54
N LYS A 37 -13.06 -7.52 10.68
CA LYS A 37 -12.01 -6.85 9.90
C LYS A 37 -11.49 -7.77 8.82
N ASN A 38 -11.30 -7.24 7.61
CA ASN A 38 -10.55 -7.88 6.56
C ASN A 38 -9.09 -7.43 6.64
N VAL A 39 -8.16 -8.38 6.63
CA VAL A 39 -6.72 -8.13 6.79
C VAL A 39 -6.02 -8.37 5.47
N PHE A 40 -5.19 -7.40 5.08
CA PHE A 40 -4.39 -7.44 3.87
C PHE A 40 -2.94 -7.05 4.14
N GLN A 41 -2.03 -7.63 3.37
CA GLN A 41 -0.66 -7.16 3.25
C GLN A 41 -0.38 -6.85 1.79
N ALA A 42 0.24 -5.70 1.52
CA ALA A 42 0.64 -5.33 0.18
C ALA A 42 2.13 -4.99 0.13
N THR A 43 2.77 -5.37 -0.98
CA THR A 43 4.15 -5.01 -1.28
C THR A 43 4.27 -4.40 -2.66
N GLY A 44 5.17 -3.44 -2.81
CA GLY A 44 5.48 -2.81 -4.08
C GLY A 44 6.89 -2.23 -4.06
N THR A 45 7.38 -1.86 -5.23
CA THR A 45 8.65 -1.16 -5.36
C THR A 45 8.45 0.05 -6.27
N ILE A 46 9.05 1.18 -5.90
CA ILE A 46 9.10 2.37 -6.73
C ILE A 46 10.53 2.89 -6.87
N ASN A 47 10.77 3.76 -7.84
CA ASN A 47 11.99 4.57 -7.90
C ASN A 47 11.68 5.98 -7.36
N ARG A 48 12.41 6.46 -6.35
CA ARG A 48 12.17 7.76 -5.72
C ARG A 48 12.36 8.93 -6.69
N LYS A 49 13.26 8.79 -7.66
CA LYS A 49 13.59 9.84 -8.63
C LYS A 49 12.46 10.08 -9.63
N ASP A 50 11.66 9.05 -9.92
CA ASP A 50 10.47 9.18 -10.79
C ASP A 50 9.42 10.15 -10.23
N PHE A 51 9.49 10.41 -8.93
CA PHE A 51 8.62 11.34 -8.19
C PHE A 51 9.34 12.64 -7.79
N GLY A 52 10.51 12.91 -8.38
CA GLY A 52 11.29 14.14 -8.13
C GLY A 52 12.02 14.17 -6.79
N VAL A 53 12.16 13.04 -6.10
CA VAL A 53 12.92 12.95 -4.84
C VAL A 53 14.38 12.66 -5.18
N ASN A 54 15.13 13.72 -5.52
CA ASN A 54 16.55 13.67 -5.89
C ASN A 54 17.41 14.16 -4.73
N TYR A 55 17.70 13.29 -3.76
CA TYR A 55 18.52 13.62 -2.59
C TYR A 55 19.68 12.64 -2.41
N GLY A 56 20.87 13.18 -2.14
CA GLY A 56 22.08 12.42 -1.86
C GLY A 56 22.67 11.66 -3.07
N PRO A 57 23.93 11.19 -2.96
CA PRO A 57 24.50 10.25 -3.93
C PRO A 57 23.75 8.91 -3.90
N ASP A 58 23.68 8.25 -5.05
CA ASP A 58 22.92 7.00 -5.22
C ASP A 58 23.55 5.82 -4.46
N GLU A 59 24.86 5.87 -4.27
CA GLU A 59 25.65 4.89 -3.51
C GLU A 59 25.32 4.94 -2.00
N ILE A 60 24.78 6.08 -1.54
CA ILE A 60 24.43 6.31 -0.13
C ILE A 60 22.92 6.18 0.07
N VAL A 61 22.12 6.64 -0.90
CA VAL A 61 20.66 6.64 -0.84
C VAL A 61 20.09 5.93 -2.05
N SER A 62 19.63 4.69 -1.84
CA SER A 62 19.00 3.86 -2.87
C SER A 62 17.87 4.60 -3.60
N ASP A 63 17.84 4.43 -4.92
CA ASP A 63 16.73 4.88 -5.76
C ASP A 63 15.50 3.98 -5.59
N LYS A 64 15.75 2.68 -5.41
CA LYS A 64 14.72 1.67 -5.24
C LYS A 64 14.18 1.75 -3.81
N ILE A 65 12.88 2.02 -3.70
CA ILE A 65 12.15 2.07 -2.43
C ILE A 65 11.17 0.91 -2.38
N ASP A 66 11.29 0.08 -1.35
CA ASP A 66 10.35 -0.99 -1.07
C ASP A 66 9.22 -0.47 -0.20
N LEU A 67 7.99 -0.66 -0.67
CA LEU A 67 6.76 -0.32 0.03
C LEU A 67 6.20 -1.58 0.67
N LYS A 68 5.93 -1.52 1.98
CA LYS A 68 5.25 -2.56 2.75
C LYS A 68 4.06 -1.95 3.47
N ILE A 69 2.86 -2.44 3.14
CA ILE A 69 1.60 -1.91 3.66
C ILE A 69 0.89 -3.04 4.40
N ASN A 70 0.52 -2.79 5.64
CA ASN A 70 -0.38 -3.64 6.41
C ASN A 70 -1.72 -2.89 6.54
N LEU A 71 -2.81 -3.52 6.12
CA LEU A 71 -4.12 -2.89 6.03
C LEU A 71 -5.16 -3.74 6.76
N GLU A 72 -5.93 -3.10 7.64
CA GLU A 72 -7.16 -3.64 8.20
C GLU A 72 -8.32 -2.78 7.73
N ALA A 73 -9.37 -3.42 7.20
CA ALA A 73 -10.56 -2.73 6.71
C ALA A 73 -11.82 -3.33 7.31
N VAL A 74 -12.69 -2.47 7.82
CA VAL A 74 -14.02 -2.82 8.33
C VAL A 74 -15.03 -2.40 7.27
N ALA A 75 -16.03 -3.24 7.00
CA ALA A 75 -17.09 -2.86 6.08
C ALA A 75 -17.82 -1.61 6.63
N GLU A 76 -18.03 -0.63 5.76
CA GLU A 76 -18.76 0.57 6.13
C GLU A 76 -20.19 0.16 6.56
N ALA A 77 -20.65 0.66 7.71
CA ALA A 77 -22.02 0.43 8.12
C ALA A 77 -22.92 1.12 7.11
N LYS A 78 -23.76 0.36 6.39
CA LYS A 78 -24.77 0.97 5.51
C LYS A 78 -25.62 1.90 6.37
N ALA A 79 -25.57 3.21 6.07
CA ALA A 79 -26.50 4.17 6.67
C ALA A 79 -27.92 3.69 6.36
N LYS A 80 -28.73 3.57 7.41
CA LYS A 80 -30.15 3.19 7.31
C LYS A 80 -30.99 4.41 6.95
#